data_AF-A0A7K3EHF5-F1
#
_entry.id   AF-A0A7K3EHF5-F1
#
_cell.length_a   1.000
_cell.length_b   1.000
_cell.length_c   1.000
_cell.angle_alpha   90.00
_cell.angle_beta   90.00
_cell.angle_gamma   90.00
#
_symmetry.space_group_name_H-M   'P 1'
#
loop_
_entity.id
_entity.type
_entity.pdbx_description
1 polymer ?
#
loop_
_entity_poly.entity_id
_entity_poly.type
_entity_poly.pdbx_seq_one_letter_code
_entity_poly.pdbx_strand_id
1 'polypeptide(L)'
;MAAEGRDLDHKLAPHDTGTEGGGEPAQAIAAFANSTGGVLVLGLQDDRRTSIPLHPSPIQLTDGPRRRYSEPLASRTAPNLDVDIHFAKETHTSDGQVPLGFARVAVPPGPRSPHAVLGLTDLRDGCLRFPVRSRSRTGP
;
A
#
# COMPACT_ATOMS: atom_id res chain seq x y z
N MET A 1 13.62 -17.79 11.88
CA MET A 1 12.18 -17.65 11.58
C MET A 1 11.93 -16.18 11.32
N ALA A 2 11.71 -15.80 10.06
CA ALA A 2 11.41 -14.42 9.69
C ALA A 2 9.98 -14.11 10.14
N ALA A 3 9.85 -13.43 11.28
CA ALA A 3 8.61 -12.77 11.61
C ALA A 3 8.45 -11.64 10.59
N GLU A 4 7.33 -11.60 9.86
CA GLU A 4 6.95 -10.36 9.20
C GLU A 4 7.03 -9.22 10.22
N GLY A 5 7.82 -8.21 9.90
CA GLY A 5 7.82 -6.98 10.68
C GLY A 5 6.42 -6.40 10.63
N ARG A 6 5.88 -6.01 11.77
CA ARG A 6 4.55 -5.34 11.90
C ARG A 6 4.38 -4.14 10.96
N ASP A 7 5.52 -3.64 10.51
CA ASP A 7 5.77 -2.51 9.65
C ASP A 7 5.92 -2.93 8.17
N LEU A 8 5.51 -4.14 7.75
CA LEU A 8 5.53 -4.62 6.37
C LEU A 8 4.14 -5.15 5.95
N ASP A 9 3.76 -4.92 4.69
CA ASP A 9 2.54 -5.45 4.06
C ASP A 9 2.83 -5.68 2.58
N HIS A 10 2.41 -6.81 2.01
CA HIS A 10 2.46 -7.01 0.55
C HIS A 10 1.07 -6.95 -0.06
N LYS A 11 0.95 -6.25 -1.19
CA LYS A 11 -0.28 -6.17 -1.97
C LYS A 11 -0.01 -6.41 -3.45
N LEU A 12 -0.97 -7.07 -4.09
CA LEU A 12 -1.04 -7.11 -5.54
C LEU A 12 -1.23 -5.68 -6.07
N ALA A 13 -0.73 -5.45 -7.27
CA ALA A 13 -1.04 -4.22 -7.98
C ALA A 13 -2.55 -4.17 -8.24
N PRO A 14 -3.22 -3.04 -7.98
CA PRO A 14 -4.63 -2.92 -8.29
C PRO A 14 -4.83 -3.12 -9.80
N HIS A 15 -5.65 -4.12 -10.17
CA HIS A 15 -6.16 -4.26 -11.53
C HIS A 15 -7.09 -3.07 -11.86
N ASP A 16 -7.23 -2.78 -13.16
CA ASP A 16 -7.69 -1.52 -13.74
C ASP A 16 -8.88 -0.78 -13.08
N THR A 17 -8.71 0.54 -13.05
CA THR A 17 -9.68 1.66 -13.18
C THR A 17 -11.00 1.67 -12.40
N GLY A 18 -11.24 0.78 -11.45
CA GLY A 18 -12.38 0.90 -10.53
C GLY A 18 -12.12 1.86 -9.37
N THR A 19 -13.13 2.64 -8.97
CA THR A 19 -13.12 3.38 -7.68
C THR A 19 -12.91 2.47 -6.47
N GLU A 20 -13.03 1.16 -6.63
CA GLU A 20 -12.84 0.16 -5.58
C GLU A 20 -11.36 -0.15 -5.32
N GLY A 21 -10.49 -0.07 -6.33
CA GLY A 21 -9.07 -0.47 -6.22
C GLY A 21 -8.19 0.49 -5.39
N GLY A 22 -8.64 1.74 -5.19
CA GLY A 22 -7.88 2.76 -4.45
C GLY A 22 -8.15 2.79 -2.94
N GLY A 23 -9.23 2.17 -2.47
CA GLY A 23 -9.61 2.20 -1.05
C GLY A 23 -8.71 1.31 -0.18
N GLU A 24 -8.42 0.10 -0.64
CA GLU A 24 -7.56 -0.85 0.07
C GLU A 24 -6.12 -0.36 0.34
N PRO A 25 -5.40 0.26 -0.61
CA PRO A 25 -4.08 0.83 -0.33
C PRO A 25 -4.17 2.06 0.59
N ALA A 26 -5.18 2.93 0.42
CA ALA A 26 -5.39 4.07 1.30
C ALA A 26 -5.64 3.64 2.75
N GLN A 27 -6.40 2.57 2.96
CA GLN A 27 -6.64 2.00 4.28
C GLN A 27 -5.37 1.44 4.93
N ALA A 28 -4.58 0.66 4.19
CA ALA A 28 -3.33 0.11 4.70
C ALA A 28 -2.32 1.21 5.07
N ILE A 29 -2.18 2.21 4.20
CA ILE A 29 -1.24 3.33 4.39
C ILE A 29 -1.69 4.23 5.54
N ALA A 30 -2.98 4.55 5.67
CA ALA A 30 -3.51 5.28 6.83
C ALA A 30 -3.33 4.48 8.12
N ALA A 31 -3.49 3.14 8.09
CA ALA A 31 -3.26 2.30 9.26
C ALA A 31 -1.80 2.36 9.74
N PHE A 32 -0.84 2.35 8.81
CA PHE A 32 0.59 2.52 9.12
C PHE A 32 0.87 3.88 9.75
N ALA A 33 0.40 4.96 9.12
CA ALA A 33 0.61 6.32 9.62
C ALA A 33 -0.04 6.55 11.00
N ASN A 34 -1.20 5.93 11.27
CA ASN A 34 -1.86 5.98 12.57
C ASN A 34 -1.17 5.12 13.65
N SER A 35 -0.16 4.34 13.26
CA SER A 35 0.59 3.43 14.13
C SER A 35 2.06 3.86 14.19
N THR A 36 3.02 2.91 14.14
CA THR A 36 4.47 3.16 14.17
C THR A 36 5.07 3.45 12.80
N GLY A 37 4.25 3.66 11.76
CA GLY A 37 4.69 3.65 10.37
C GLY A 37 4.85 2.24 9.81
N GLY A 38 5.39 2.16 8.60
CA GLY A 38 5.71 0.90 7.93
C GLY A 38 5.96 1.04 6.44
N VAL A 39 5.95 -0.10 5.75
CA VAL A 39 6.30 -0.26 4.35
C VAL A 39 5.23 -1.13 3.70
N LEU A 40 4.63 -0.62 2.63
CA LEU A 40 3.76 -1.39 1.75
C LEU A 40 4.55 -1.73 0.48
N VAL A 41 4.61 -3.01 0.11
CA VAL A 41 5.22 -3.46 -1.15
C VAL A 41 4.15 -3.91 -2.12
N LEU A 42 4.14 -3.31 -3.30
CA LEU A 42 3.17 -3.52 -4.37
C LEU A 42 3.81 -4.36 -5.48
N GLY A 43 3.03 -5.30 -6.00
CA GLY A 43 3.49 -6.26 -7.02
C GLY A 43 3.98 -7.59 -6.43
N LEU A 44 3.75 -7.83 -5.14
CA LEU A 44 3.99 -9.12 -4.49
C LEU A 44 2.65 -9.70 -4.04
N GLN A 45 2.39 -10.95 -4.39
CA GLN A 45 1.23 -11.68 -3.87
C GLN A 45 1.63 -12.42 -2.59
N ASP A 46 0.97 -12.07 -1.48
CA ASP A 46 1.06 -12.84 -0.24
C ASP A 46 0.16 -14.07 -0.27
N ASP A 47 0.65 -15.17 0.30
CA ASP A 47 -0.22 -16.23 0.78
C ASP A 47 -0.99 -15.76 2.02
N ARG A 48 -2.31 -15.59 1.92
CA ARG A 48 -3.13 -15.13 3.06
C ARG A 48 -3.08 -16.06 4.28
N ARG A 49 -2.51 -17.27 4.16
CA ARG A 49 -2.41 -18.27 5.23
C ARG A 49 -1.06 -18.28 5.93
N THR A 50 0.01 -17.96 5.23
CA THR A 50 1.39 -18.05 5.72
C THR A 50 2.13 -16.71 5.71
N SER A 51 1.57 -15.70 5.06
CA SER A 51 2.19 -14.40 4.78
C SER A 51 3.60 -14.51 4.22
N ILE A 52 3.80 -15.56 3.41
CA ILE A 52 5.01 -15.74 2.63
C ILE A 52 4.68 -15.23 1.23
N PRO A 53 5.50 -14.34 0.64
CA PRO A 53 5.32 -13.91 -0.75
C PRO A 53 5.45 -15.14 -1.66
N LEU A 54 4.33 -15.56 -2.23
CA LEU A 54 4.22 -16.78 -3.03
C LEU A 54 4.77 -16.58 -4.44
N HIS A 55 4.43 -15.45 -5.07
CA HIS A 55 4.76 -15.19 -6.45
C HIS A 55 5.04 -13.70 -6.71
N PRO A 56 6.17 -13.34 -7.36
CA PRO A 56 6.38 -12.00 -7.89
C PRO A 56 5.35 -11.74 -9.00
N SER A 57 4.62 -10.63 -8.88
CA SER A 57 3.71 -10.12 -9.90
C SER A 57 4.15 -8.69 -10.24
N PRO A 58 5.29 -8.54 -10.95
CA PRO A 58 5.91 -7.24 -11.15
C PRO A 58 5.02 -6.34 -12.01
N ILE A 59 4.99 -5.05 -11.67
CA ILE A 59 4.24 -4.02 -12.38
C ILE A 59 5.11 -3.33 -13.42
N GLN A 60 4.48 -2.81 -14.46
CA GLN A 60 5.13 -1.90 -15.41
C GLN A 60 5.47 -0.58 -14.72
N LEU A 61 6.74 -0.23 -14.64
CA LEU A 61 7.26 0.98 -14.00
C LEU A 61 7.21 2.14 -14.99
N THR A 62 5.99 2.61 -15.28
CA THR A 62 5.73 3.86 -16.01
C THR A 62 5.37 4.99 -15.04
N ASP A 63 5.10 6.20 -15.54
CA ASP A 63 4.56 7.28 -14.70
C ASP A 63 3.12 6.99 -14.19
N GLY A 64 2.39 6.12 -14.90
CA GLY A 64 1.02 5.71 -14.58
C GLY A 64 0.86 5.17 -13.15
N PRO A 65 1.65 4.16 -12.72
CA PRO A 65 1.64 3.66 -11.35
C PRO A 65 1.79 4.72 -10.28
N ARG A 66 2.74 5.65 -10.40
CA ARG A 66 2.96 6.70 -9.39
C ARG A 66 1.68 7.51 -9.17
N ARG A 67 1.05 7.92 -10.28
CA ARG A 67 -0.22 8.64 -10.28
C ARG A 67 -1.36 7.78 -9.71
N ARG A 68 -1.46 6.51 -10.12
CA ARG A 68 -2.47 5.54 -9.64
C ARG A 68 -2.40 5.33 -8.12
N TYR A 69 -1.24 5.47 -7.48
CA TYR A 69 -1.11 5.35 -6.03
C TYR A 69 -1.26 6.70 -5.30
N SER A 70 -0.74 7.79 -5.87
CA SER A 70 -0.81 9.10 -5.22
C SER A 70 -2.22 9.72 -5.24
N GLU A 71 -2.97 9.54 -6.34
CA GLU A 71 -4.31 10.14 -6.48
C GLU A 71 -5.33 9.61 -5.46
N PRO A 72 -5.45 8.29 -5.22
CA PRO A 72 -6.33 7.78 -4.17
C PRO A 72 -5.92 8.25 -2.79
N LEU A 73 -4.62 8.33 -2.48
CA LEU A 73 -4.16 8.82 -1.18
C LEU A 73 -4.56 10.29 -0.97
N ALA A 74 -4.33 11.14 -1.96
CA ALA A 74 -4.67 12.55 -1.89
C ALA A 74 -6.19 12.79 -1.80
N SER A 75 -7.00 11.97 -2.49
CA SER A 75 -8.46 12.12 -2.53
C SER A 75 -9.21 11.41 -1.40
N ARG A 76 -8.59 10.41 -0.77
CA ARG A 76 -9.24 9.55 0.23
C ARG A 76 -8.68 9.67 1.63
N THR A 77 -7.64 10.46 1.87
CA THR A 77 -7.06 10.55 3.21
C THR A 77 -7.10 11.95 3.76
N ALA A 78 -7.48 12.06 5.04
CA ALA A 78 -7.61 13.33 5.73
C ALA A 78 -7.09 13.22 7.18
N PRO A 79 -6.08 13.98 7.60
CA PRO A 79 -5.24 14.87 6.78
C PRO A 79 -4.46 14.11 5.70
N ASN A 80 -4.00 14.81 4.65
CA ASN A 80 -3.18 14.19 3.61
C ASN A 80 -1.94 13.50 4.22
N LEU A 81 -1.66 12.30 3.70
CA LEU A 81 -0.50 11.50 4.07
C LEU A 81 0.72 11.91 3.24
N ASP A 82 1.87 12.01 3.91
CA ASP A 82 3.17 12.18 3.28
C ASP A 82 3.85 10.81 3.24
N VAL A 83 4.05 10.28 2.03
CA VAL A 83 4.59 8.93 1.81
C VAL A 83 5.64 8.96 0.73
N ASP A 84 6.65 8.12 0.88
CA ASP A 84 7.72 7.99 -0.11
C ASP A 84 7.49 6.75 -0.98
N ILE A 85 7.33 6.96 -2.28
CA ILE A 85 7.06 5.90 -3.26
C ILE A 85 8.31 5.68 -4.11
N HIS A 86 8.95 4.53 -3.90
CA HIS A 86 10.11 4.10 -4.66
C HIS A 86 9.77 2.94 -5.58
N PHE A 87 10.25 3.01 -6.82
CA PHE A 87 10.11 1.93 -7.79
C PHE A 87 11.43 1.16 -7.91
N ALA A 88 11.39 -0.14 -7.63
CA ALA A 88 12.52 -1.04 -7.75
C ALA A 88 12.37 -1.87 -9.02
N LYS A 89 13.32 -1.75 -9.95
CA LYS A 89 13.36 -2.52 -11.21
C LYS A 89 13.79 -3.96 -10.96
N GLU A 90 13.21 -4.88 -11.72
CA GLU A 90 13.68 -6.26 -11.77
C GLU A 90 14.96 -6.35 -12.63
N THR A 91 15.94 -7.12 -12.15
CA THR A 91 17.29 -7.21 -12.73
C THR A 91 17.32 -7.73 -14.17
N HIS A 92 16.27 -8.43 -14.61
CA HIS A 92 16.21 -9.09 -15.92
C HIS A 92 15.46 -8.29 -16.99
N THR A 93 15.17 -7.01 -16.77
CA THR A 93 14.50 -6.22 -17.80
C THR A 93 15.48 -5.90 -18.94
N SER A 94 15.24 -6.46 -20.13
CA SER A 94 16.03 -6.18 -21.34
C SER A 94 15.91 -4.72 -21.79
N ASP A 95 16.99 -4.20 -22.39
CA ASP A 95 17.04 -2.84 -22.92
C ASP A 95 15.99 -2.66 -24.04
N GLY A 96 15.25 -1.54 -24.03
CA GLY A 96 14.16 -1.26 -24.97
C GLY A 96 12.77 -1.83 -24.63
N GLN A 97 12.59 -2.45 -23.47
CA GLN A 97 11.27 -2.84 -22.93
C GLN A 97 10.84 -1.93 -21.78
N VAL A 98 9.53 -1.85 -21.52
CA VAL A 98 9.02 -1.15 -20.33
C VAL A 98 9.52 -1.90 -19.08
N PRO A 99 10.24 -1.24 -18.15
CA PRO A 99 10.79 -1.90 -16.98
C PRO A 99 9.70 -2.50 -16.11
N LEU A 100 9.88 -3.76 -15.73
CA LEU A 100 9.05 -4.44 -14.75
C LEU A 100 9.69 -4.32 -13.36
N GLY A 101 8.88 -4.31 -12.31
CA GLY A 101 9.39 -4.34 -10.95
C GLY A 101 8.32 -4.13 -9.89
N PHE A 102 8.71 -3.56 -8.76
CA PHE A 102 7.86 -3.42 -7.58
C PHE A 102 7.82 -1.97 -7.12
N ALA A 103 6.72 -1.56 -6.50
CA ALA A 103 6.66 -0.28 -5.81
C ALA A 103 6.73 -0.49 -4.31
N ARG A 104 7.64 0.22 -3.64
CA ARG A 104 7.75 0.27 -2.19
C ARG A 104 7.24 1.62 -1.72
N VAL A 105 6.22 1.61 -0.88
CA VAL A 105 5.66 2.80 -0.25
C VAL A 105 6.11 2.82 1.20
N ALA A 106 7.05 3.70 1.54
CA ALA A 106 7.44 3.93 2.92
C ALA A 106 6.50 4.96 3.55
N VAL A 107 5.95 4.59 4.70
CA VAL A 107 4.94 5.36 5.43
C VAL A 107 5.50 5.67 6.81
N PRO A 108 5.93 6.92 7.08
CA PRO A 108 6.33 7.30 8.44
C PRO A 108 5.12 7.31 9.40
N PRO A 109 5.33 7.28 10.72
CA PRO A 109 4.30 7.67 11.67
C PRO A 109 3.76 9.07 11.33
N GLY A 110 2.45 9.22 11.27
CA GLY A 110 1.79 10.47 10.91
C GLY A 110 1.93 11.53 12.02
N PRO A 111 2.53 12.70 11.75
CA PRO A 111 2.63 13.75 12.77
C PRO A 111 1.28 14.42 13.09
N ARG A 112 0.29 14.22 12.21
CA ARG A 112 -1.09 14.73 12.35
C ARG A 112 -2.10 13.61 12.52
N SER A 113 -1.67 12.47 13.03
CA SER A 113 -2.55 11.36 13.35
C SER A 113 -3.65 11.80 14.32
N PRO A 114 -4.89 11.29 14.18
CA PRO A 114 -5.28 10.20 13.29
C PRO A 114 -5.67 10.65 11.87
N HIS A 115 -5.24 9.88 10.88
CA HIS A 115 -5.62 9.96 9.48
C HIS A 115 -6.88 9.13 9.22
N ALA A 116 -7.93 9.78 8.71
CA ALA A 116 -9.14 9.15 8.23
C ALA A 116 -8.99 8.71 6.77
N VAL A 117 -9.75 7.68 6.41
CA VAL A 117 -9.98 7.20 5.06
C VAL A 117 -11.44 7.47 4.69
N LEU A 118 -11.62 8.11 3.53
CA LEU A 118 -12.90 8.46 2.94
C LEU A 118 -13.28 7.39 1.92
N GLY A 119 -14.50 6.87 2.03
CA GLY A 119 -15.12 6.06 0.99
C GLY A 119 -14.30 4.88 0.50
N LEU A 120 -14.27 3.81 1.31
CA LEU A 120 -13.50 2.61 1.00
C LEU A 120 -13.95 1.97 -0.32
N THR A 121 -15.27 1.85 -0.49
CA THR A 121 -15.92 1.34 -1.72
C THR A 121 -16.51 2.47 -2.55
N ASP A 122 -17.17 3.45 -1.90
CA ASP A 122 -17.73 4.65 -2.53
C ASP A 122 -17.30 5.91 -1.78
N LEU A 123 -16.65 6.85 -2.49
CA LEU A 123 -16.27 8.18 -1.99
C LEU A 123 -17.44 8.97 -1.37
N ARG A 124 -18.68 8.68 -1.80
CA ARG A 124 -19.90 9.39 -1.39
C ARG A 124 -20.55 8.84 -0.13
N ASP A 125 -20.05 7.74 0.43
CA ASP A 125 -20.53 7.14 1.68
C ASP A 125 -20.44 8.13 2.87
N GLY A 126 -19.54 9.12 2.79
CA GLY A 126 -19.41 10.17 3.80
C GLY A 126 -18.86 9.70 5.16
N CYS A 127 -18.71 8.40 5.37
CA CYS A 127 -18.12 7.84 6.57
C CYS A 127 -16.60 8.05 6.64
N LEU A 128 -16.15 8.67 7.74
CA LEU A 128 -14.75 8.74 8.14
C LEU A 128 -14.35 7.45 8.85
N ARG A 129 -13.32 6.77 8.35
CA ARG A 129 -12.78 5.56 8.98
C ARG A 129 -11.34 5.80 9.40
N PHE A 130 -10.98 5.50 10.65
CA PHE A 130 -9.64 5.72 11.18
C PHE A 130 -8.96 4.36 11.40
N PRO A 131 -8.37 3.75 10.36
CA PRO A 131 -7.78 2.43 10.49
C PRO A 131 -6.54 2.49 11.38
N VAL A 132 -6.31 1.44 12.16
CA VAL A 132 -5.13 1.25 13.01
C VAL A 132 -4.65 -0.18 12.79
N ARG A 133 -3.34 -0.41 12.79
CA ARG A 133 -2.82 -1.80 12.71
C ARG A 133 -3.18 -2.55 13.99
N SER A 134 -3.90 -3.66 13.86
CA SER A 134 -4.19 -4.54 14.99
C SER A 134 -2.89 -5.19 15.46
N ARG A 135 -2.61 -5.11 16.77
CA ARG A 135 -1.58 -5.97 17.37
C ARG A 135 -2.10 -7.40 17.26
N SER A 136 -1.44 -8.24 16.46
CA SER A 136 -1.57 -9.69 16.64
C SER A 136 -1.05 -10.01 18.04
N ARG A 137 -1.98 -10.17 18.98
CA ARG A 137 -1.71 -10.72 20.31
C ARG A 137 -1.43 -12.21 20.11
N THR A 138 -0.17 -12.55 19.88
CA THR A 138 0.31 -13.90 20.14
C THR A 138 0.44 -14.01 21.65
N GLY A 139 -0.58 -14.60 22.29
CA GLY A 139 -0.52 -14.96 23.71
C GLY A 139 0.54 -16.05 23.96
N PRO A 140 0.95 -16.23 25.22
CA PRO A 140 2.01 -17.16 25.63
C PRO A 140 1.69 -18.62 25.29
#